data_AF-A0A7H1RIW3-F1
#
_entry.id   AF-A0A7H1RIW3-F1
#
_cell.length_a   1.000
_cell.length_b   1.000
_cell.length_c   1.000
_cell.angle_alpha   90.00
_cell.angle_beta   90.00
_cell.angle_gamma   90.00
#
_symmetry.space_group_name_H-M   'P 1'
#
loop_
_entity.id
_entity.type
_entity.pdbx_description
1 polymer ?
#
loop_
_entity_poly.entity_id
_entity_poly.type
_entity_poly.pdbx_seq_one_letter_code
_entity_poly.pdbx_strand_id
1 'polypeptide(L)'
;MATRGQRPKPAALRLLNGNAGKRPVNTQEPDTGPADTSPPEWLSQAATPHWARLAPMLATAGVLKQSDRDLLATYCETFAAYLEAVKAGGASMSMVGQLRQLMGELGMTPSARARITADKAPEVERGKARFFAV
;
A
#
# COMPACT_ATOMS: atom_id res chain seq x y z
N MET A 1 24.58 2.51 -22.86
CA MET A 1 23.48 2.88 -21.95
C MET A 1 23.81 2.33 -20.57
N ALA A 2 24.04 3.18 -19.57
CA ALA A 2 24.39 2.71 -18.22
C ALA A 2 23.23 1.91 -17.63
N THR A 3 23.48 0.67 -17.21
CA THR A 3 22.56 -0.13 -16.42
C THR A 3 22.22 0.66 -15.15
N ARG A 4 20.96 1.07 -15.03
CA ARG A 4 20.45 1.80 -13.86
C ARG A 4 20.80 0.98 -12.63
N GLY A 5 21.76 1.47 -11.83
CA GLY A 5 22.18 0.82 -10.61
C GLY A 5 20.98 0.52 -9.71
N GLN A 6 21.06 -0.54 -8.90
CA GLN A 6 20.00 -0.88 -7.95
C GLN A 6 19.63 0.36 -7.13
N ARG A 7 18.32 0.62 -7.01
CA ARG A 7 17.84 1.73 -6.17
C ARG A 7 18.36 1.51 -4.75
N PRO A 8 18.82 2.56 -4.06
CA PRO A 8 19.30 2.44 -2.69
C PRO A 8 18.22 1.84 -1.80
N LYS A 9 18.63 0.95 -0.89
CA LYS A 9 17.72 0.38 0.12
C LYS A 9 17.22 1.50 1.04
N PRO A 10 15.92 1.52 1.40
CA PRO A 10 15.37 2.44 2.40
C PRO A 10 16.18 2.46 3.70
N ALA A 11 16.24 3.60 4.37
CA ALA A 11 16.98 3.80 5.60
C ALA A 11 16.58 2.79 6.68
N ALA A 12 15.28 2.56 6.87
CA ALA A 12 14.76 1.58 7.81
C ALA A 12 15.32 0.17 7.56
N LEU A 13 15.30 -0.29 6.30
CA LEU A 13 15.86 -1.60 5.93
C LEU A 13 17.39 -1.64 6.06
N ARG A 14 18.10 -0.53 5.83
CA ARG A 14 19.55 -0.46 6.04
C ARG A 14 19.92 -0.57 7.53
N LEU A 15 19.15 0.08 8.40
CA LEU A 15 19.34 0.05 9.84
C LEU A 15 19.05 -1.34 10.42
N LEU A 16 17.94 -1.97 10.00
CA LEU A 16 17.60 -3.34 10.41
C LEU A 16 18.68 -4.36 10.04
N ASN A 17 19.34 -4.18 8.89
CA ASN A 17 20.45 -5.02 8.45
C ASN A 17 21.82 -4.62 9.05
N GLY A 18 21.84 -3.83 10.13
CA GLY A 18 23.06 -3.43 10.84
C GLY A 18 23.99 -2.50 10.07
N ASN A 19 23.52 -1.90 8.96
CA ASN A 19 24.29 -1.02 8.10
C ASN A 19 25.68 -1.59 7.71
N ALA A 20 25.73 -2.83 7.18
CA ALA A 20 26.99 -3.55 6.89
C ALA A 20 28.05 -2.74 6.11
N GLY A 21 27.63 -1.83 5.22
CA GLY A 21 28.54 -0.96 4.46
C GLY A 21 29.08 0.25 5.23
N LYS A 22 28.64 0.49 6.47
CA LYS A 22 28.99 1.61 7.37
C LYS A 22 28.88 3.04 6.81
N ARG A 23 28.36 3.19 5.59
CA ARG A 23 28.09 4.50 4.97
C ARG A 23 26.99 5.23 5.76
N PRO A 24 26.99 6.57 5.78
CA PRO A 24 25.90 7.35 6.36
C PRO A 24 24.53 6.87 5.86
N VAL A 25 23.57 6.79 6.78
CA VAL A 25 22.17 6.49 6.45
C VAL A 25 21.46 7.81 6.18
N ASN A 26 20.59 7.85 5.18
CA ASN A 26 19.75 9.02 4.95
C ASN A 26 18.74 9.12 6.09
N THR A 27 18.90 10.11 6.96
CA THR A 27 17.98 10.38 8.06
C THR A 27 16.86 11.35 7.67
N GLN A 28 16.90 11.85 6.43
CA GLN A 28 15.92 12.79 5.87
C GLN A 28 15.00 12.10 4.86
N GLU A 29 14.72 10.81 5.04
CA GLU A 29 13.67 10.15 4.27
C GLU A 29 12.31 10.73 4.67
N PRO A 30 11.43 11.09 3.71
CA PRO A 30 10.11 11.60 4.03
C PRO A 30 9.28 10.57 4.81
N ASP A 31 8.84 10.94 6.01
CA ASP A 31 7.79 10.23 6.72
C ASP A 31 6.47 10.97 6.49
N THR A 32 5.57 10.32 5.77
CA THR A 32 4.27 10.88 5.43
C THR A 32 3.22 10.56 6.50
N GLY A 33 3.57 9.79 7.53
CA GLY A 33 2.68 9.43 8.63
C GLY A 33 1.62 8.39 8.26
N PRO A 34 0.78 7.99 9.22
CA PRO A 34 -0.36 7.10 8.97
C PRO A 34 -1.38 7.79 8.06
N ALA A 35 -2.01 7.03 7.18
CA ALA A 35 -3.06 7.55 6.31
C ALA A 35 -4.36 7.83 7.09
N ASP A 36 -4.96 9.00 6.87
CA ASP A 36 -6.35 9.26 7.21
C ASP A 36 -7.27 8.42 6.30
N THR A 37 -8.06 7.55 6.93
CA THR A 37 -8.97 6.62 6.25
C THR A 37 -10.37 7.19 6.02
N SER A 38 -10.62 8.43 6.45
CA SER A 38 -11.83 9.17 6.07
C SER A 38 -11.83 9.39 4.56
N PRO A 39 -12.97 9.25 3.86
CA PRO A 39 -13.04 9.54 2.43
C PRO A 39 -12.75 11.02 2.14
N PRO A 40 -12.07 11.36 1.04
CA PRO A 40 -11.93 12.75 0.61
C PRO A 40 -13.29 13.37 0.31
N GLU A 41 -13.45 14.67 0.57
CA GLU A 41 -14.72 15.39 0.34
C GLU A 41 -15.19 15.36 -1.12
N TRP A 42 -14.24 15.29 -2.06
CA TRP A 42 -14.52 15.26 -3.49
C TRP A 42 -14.87 13.87 -4.02
N LEU A 43 -14.78 12.82 -3.18
CA LEU A 43 -15.03 11.44 -3.61
C LEU A 43 -16.51 11.22 -3.92
N SER A 44 -16.79 10.65 -5.09
CA SER A 44 -18.14 10.38 -5.55
C SER A 44 -18.86 9.32 -4.71
N GLN A 45 -20.19 9.38 -4.71
CA GLN A 45 -21.02 8.39 -4.03
C GLN A 45 -20.81 6.98 -4.60
N ALA A 46 -20.54 6.86 -5.90
CA ALA A 46 -20.26 5.59 -6.55
C ALA A 46 -18.91 4.99 -6.12
N ALA A 47 -17.91 5.85 -5.84
CA ALA A 47 -16.59 5.42 -5.39
C ALA A 47 -16.50 5.15 -3.87
N THR A 48 -17.38 5.76 -3.07
CA THR A 48 -17.40 5.67 -1.61
C THR A 48 -17.40 4.23 -1.07
N PRO A 49 -18.20 3.27 -1.59
CA PRO A 49 -18.15 1.88 -1.12
C PRO A 49 -16.80 1.20 -1.36
N HIS A 50 -16.09 1.58 -2.42
CA HIS A 50 -14.76 1.05 -2.71
C HIS A 50 -13.73 1.61 -1.73
N TRP A 51 -13.81 2.91 -1.43
CA TRP A 51 -12.97 3.56 -0.42
C TRP A 51 -13.16 2.91 0.96
N ALA A 52 -14.41 2.82 1.42
CA ALA A 52 -14.77 2.28 2.73
C ALA A 52 -14.25 0.85 2.96
N ARG A 53 -14.11 0.06 1.88
CA ARG A 53 -13.53 -1.28 1.92
C ARG A 53 -11.99 -1.28 1.88
N LEU A 54 -11.40 -0.45 1.03
CA LEU A 54 -9.96 -0.53 0.72
C LEU A 54 -9.10 0.30 1.68
N ALA A 55 -9.49 1.54 1.99
CA ALA A 55 -8.68 2.45 2.80
C ALA A 55 -8.32 1.88 4.18
N PRO A 56 -9.27 1.39 5.01
CA PRO A 56 -8.92 0.85 6.32
C PRO A 56 -8.09 -0.44 6.23
N MET A 57 -8.38 -1.31 5.25
CA MET A 57 -7.63 -2.54 5.03
C MET A 57 -6.17 -2.24 4.66
N LEU A 58 -5.93 -1.32 3.73
CA LEU A 58 -4.60 -0.95 3.26
C LEU A 58 -3.82 -0.16 4.32
N ALA A 59 -4.48 0.71 5.09
CA ALA A 59 -3.86 1.43 6.20
C ALA A 59 -3.42 0.46 7.31
N THR A 60 -4.29 -0.50 7.69
CA THR A 60 -3.97 -1.53 8.69
C THR A 60 -2.79 -2.41 8.25
N ALA A 61 -2.71 -2.72 6.95
CA ALA A 61 -1.59 -3.47 6.38
C ALA A 61 -0.29 -2.64 6.24
N GLY A 62 -0.31 -1.34 6.57
CA GLY A 62 0.83 -0.44 6.40
C GLY A 62 1.15 -0.07 4.95
N VAL A 63 0.26 -0.41 4.01
CA VAL A 63 0.41 -0.18 2.56
C VAL A 63 -0.02 1.23 2.18
N LEU A 64 -1.11 1.73 2.76
CA LEU A 64 -1.58 3.10 2.51
C LEU A 64 -0.86 4.09 3.42
N LYS A 65 -0.18 5.07 2.83
CA LYS A 65 0.38 6.23 3.52
C LYS A 65 -0.40 7.49 3.18
N GLN A 66 -0.25 8.54 3.99
CA GLN A 66 -0.96 9.81 3.77
C GLN A 66 -0.70 10.39 2.38
N SER A 67 0.53 10.24 1.86
CA SER A 67 0.91 10.68 0.50
C SER A 67 0.14 9.99 -0.62
N ASP A 68 -0.40 8.81 -0.37
CA ASP A 68 -1.00 7.95 -1.39
C ASP A 68 -2.54 8.02 -1.33
N ARG A 69 -3.08 8.87 -0.46
CA ARG A 69 -4.52 9.00 -0.20
C ARG A 69 -5.30 9.38 -1.46
N ASP A 70 -4.85 10.40 -2.18
CA ASP A 70 -5.49 10.87 -3.41
C ASP A 70 -5.32 9.86 -4.56
N LEU A 71 -4.24 9.08 -4.55
CA LEU A 71 -4.02 8.01 -5.51
C LEU A 71 -5.04 6.87 -5.31
N LEU A 72 -5.30 6.46 -4.06
CA LEU A 72 -6.35 5.49 -3.76
C LEU A 72 -7.73 6.03 -4.14
N ALA A 73 -8.00 7.31 -3.89
CA ALA A 73 -9.28 7.92 -4.23
C ALA A 73 -9.50 7.93 -5.74
N THR A 74 -8.47 8.29 -6.51
CA THR A 74 -8.48 8.21 -7.98
C THR A 74 -8.71 6.78 -8.48
N TYR A 75 -8.13 5.78 -7.81
CA TYR A 75 -8.39 4.38 -8.12
C TYR A 75 -9.87 4.01 -7.88
N CYS A 76 -10.45 4.43 -6.76
CA CYS A 76 -11.86 4.19 -6.44
C CYS A 76 -12.80 4.83 -7.48
N GLU A 77 -12.52 6.07 -7.91
CA GLU A 77 -13.27 6.76 -8.97
C GLU A 77 -13.18 6.01 -10.31
N THR A 78 -11.96 5.67 -10.72
CA THR A 78 -11.74 4.97 -11.99
C THR A 78 -12.43 3.61 -11.98
N PHE A 79 -12.45 2.93 -10.83
CA PHE A 79 -13.10 1.63 -10.69
C PHE A 79 -14.63 1.75 -10.74
N ALA A 80 -15.20 2.76 -10.08
CA ALA A 80 -16.63 3.05 -10.18
C ALA A 80 -17.04 3.37 -11.62
N ALA A 81 -16.30 4.24 -12.31
CA ALA A 81 -16.54 4.56 -13.71
C ALA A 81 -16.43 3.33 -14.64
N TYR A 82 -15.46 2.44 -14.38
CA TYR A 82 -15.34 1.18 -15.11
C TYR A 82 -16.56 0.27 -14.90
N LEU A 83 -17.06 0.12 -13.67
CA LEU A 83 -18.24 -0.70 -13.42
C LEU A 83 -19.49 -0.16 -14.11
N GLU A 84 -19.68 1.17 -14.13
CA GLU A 84 -20.77 1.80 -14.90
C GLU A 84 -20.63 1.56 -16.40
N ALA A 85 -19.42 1.69 -16.96
CA ALA A 85 -19.16 1.39 -18.36
C ALA A 85 -19.41 -0.09 -18.71
N VAL A 86 -19.09 -1.03 -17.80
CA VAL A 86 -19.40 -2.46 -17.96
C VAL A 86 -20.91 -2.68 -18.01
N LYS A 87 -21.67 -2.07 -17.08
CA LYS A 87 -23.15 -2.17 -17.06
C LYS A 87 -23.78 -1.61 -18.33
N ALA A 88 -23.22 -0.53 -18.87
CA ALA A 88 -23.65 0.07 -20.14
C ALA A 88 -23.17 -0.72 -21.39
N GLY A 89 -22.38 -1.78 -21.23
CA GLY A 89 -21.85 -2.60 -22.33
C GLY A 89 -20.68 -1.96 -23.11
N GLY A 90 -20.06 -0.90 -22.58
CA GLY A 90 -19.07 -0.07 -23.29
C GLY A 90 -17.69 -0.01 -22.63
N ALA A 91 -17.35 -0.92 -21.72
CA ALA A 91 -16.08 -0.87 -21.01
C ALA A 91 -14.87 -0.99 -21.96
N SER A 92 -13.95 -0.02 -21.87
CA SER A 92 -12.72 0.00 -22.67
C SER A 92 -11.57 -0.69 -21.95
N MET A 93 -10.76 -1.44 -22.72
CA MET A 93 -9.50 -2.00 -22.23
C MET A 93 -8.50 -0.93 -21.75
N SER A 94 -8.62 0.30 -22.24
CA SER A 94 -7.79 1.42 -21.76
C SER A 94 -8.02 1.74 -20.28
N MET A 95 -9.28 1.68 -19.80
CA MET A 95 -9.63 1.88 -18.39
C MET A 95 -9.06 0.77 -17.52
N VAL A 96 -9.10 -0.48 -18.00
CA VAL A 96 -8.47 -1.62 -17.32
C VAL A 96 -6.95 -1.41 -17.22
N GLY A 97 -6.32 -0.83 -18.24
CA GLY A 97 -4.92 -0.43 -18.24
C GLY A 97 -4.60 0.60 -17.15
N GLN A 98 -5.39 1.68 -17.07
CA GLN A 98 -5.25 2.73 -16.05
C GLN A 98 -5.42 2.16 -14.62
N LEU A 99 -6.43 1.31 -14.40
CA LEU A 99 -6.63 0.63 -13.12
C LEU A 99 -5.42 -0.21 -12.71
N ARG A 100 -4.83 -0.97 -13.65
CA ARG A 100 -3.61 -1.76 -13.38
C ARG A 100 -2.42 -0.89 -13.02
N GLN A 101 -2.26 0.26 -13.67
CA GLN A 101 -1.18 1.20 -13.37
C GLN A 101 -1.32 1.76 -11.95
N LEU A 102 -2.50 2.23 -11.57
CA LEU A 102 -2.79 2.74 -10.22
C LEU A 102 -2.57 1.66 -9.15
N MET A 103 -3.00 0.42 -9.40
CA MET A 103 -2.71 -0.71 -8.50
C MET A 103 -1.21 -0.99 -8.38
N GLY A 104 -0.43 -0.75 -9.43
CA GLY A 104 1.02 -0.95 -9.44
C GLY A 104 1.74 0.00 -8.47
N GLU A 105 1.38 1.27 -8.52
CA GLU A 105 1.95 2.33 -7.67
C GLU A 105 1.60 2.12 -6.18
N LEU A 106 0.37 1.68 -5.89
CA LEU A 106 -0.07 1.37 -4.51
C LEU A 106 0.45 0.04 -3.96
N GLY A 107 1.29 -0.71 -4.69
CA GLY A 107 1.78 -1.99 -4.20
C GLY A 107 0.77 -3.16 -4.29
N MET A 108 -0.38 -2.95 -4.94
CA MET A 108 -1.52 -3.88 -4.95
C MET A 108 -1.49 -4.92 -6.09
N THR A 109 -0.47 -4.94 -6.94
CA THR A 109 -0.30 -5.97 -7.98
C THR A 109 0.53 -7.15 -7.46
N PRO A 110 0.39 -8.37 -8.02
CA PRO A 110 1.26 -9.50 -7.67
C PRO A 110 2.75 -9.17 -7.78
N SER A 111 3.15 -8.44 -8.82
CA SER A 111 4.53 -8.01 -9.04
C SER A 111 5.01 -7.00 -8.01
N ALA A 112 4.14 -6.10 -7.55
CA ALA A 112 4.49 -5.15 -6.50
C ALA A 112 4.52 -5.84 -5.12
N ARG A 113 3.57 -6.75 -4.84
CA ARG A 113 3.57 -7.60 -3.64
C ARG A 113 4.80 -8.49 -3.54
N ALA A 114 5.28 -9.05 -4.65
CA ALA A 114 6.51 -9.85 -4.68
C ALA A 114 7.76 -9.05 -4.27
N ARG A 115 7.69 -7.72 -4.25
CA ARG A 115 8.76 -6.83 -3.77
C ARG A 115 8.60 -6.45 -2.29
N ILE A 116 7.48 -6.79 -1.67
CA ILE A 116 7.21 -6.54 -0.25
C ILE A 116 7.67 -7.76 0.54
N THR A 117 8.80 -7.64 1.21
CA THR A 117 9.23 -8.59 2.23
C THR A 117 8.69 -8.10 3.58
N ALA A 118 7.65 -8.74 4.11
CA ALA A 118 7.19 -8.49 5.46
C ALA A 118 7.94 -9.42 6.43
N ASP A 119 8.54 -8.85 7.48
CA ASP A 119 9.00 -9.66 8.60
C ASP A 119 7.79 -10.31 9.27
N LYS A 120 7.94 -11.60 9.60
CA LYS A 120 6.89 -12.36 10.29
C LYS A 120 6.59 -11.65 11.61
N ALA A 121 5.34 -11.29 11.87
CA ALA A 121 4.94 -10.75 13.17
C ALA A 121 5.43 -11.71 14.26
N PRO A 122 5.96 -11.19 15.40
CA PRO A 122 6.42 -12.05 16.48
C PRO A 122 5.28 -12.97 16.90
N GLU A 123 5.57 -14.27 16.96
CA GLU A 123 4.62 -15.27 17.40
C GLU A 123 4.22 -14.93 18.84
N VAL A 124 2.99 -14.43 19.02
CA VAL A 124 2.45 -14.19 20.35
C VAL A 124 2.31 -15.56 21.01
N GLU A 125 3.20 -15.90 21.94
CA GLU A 125 3.08 -17.08 22.81
C GLU A 125 1.75 -16.97 23.59
N ARG A 126 0.66 -17.45 22.99
CA ARG A 126 -0.59 -17.67 23.69
C ARG A 126 -0.43 -18.93 24.54
N GLY A 127 -0.05 -18.71 25.79
CA GLY A 127 -0.43 -19.58 26.91
C GLY A 127 0.64 -20.53 27.43
N LYS A 128 1.48 -20.03 28.34
CA LYS A 128 2.09 -20.83 29.42
C LYS A 128 1.58 -20.43 30.81
N ALA A 129 0.41 -19.79 30.92
CA ALA A 129 -0.20 -19.43 32.20
C ALA A 129 -1.21 -20.48 32.72
N ARG A 130 -1.05 -21.77 32.41
CA ARG A 130 -1.92 -22.86 32.94
C ARG A 130 -1.23 -23.86 33.87
N PHE A 131 0.01 -23.59 34.26
CA PHE A 131 0.72 -24.37 35.27
C PHE A 131 1.25 -23.35 36.28
N PHE A 132 1.08 -23.60 37.58
CA PHE A 132 1.39 -22.68 38.70
C PHE A 132 0.30 -21.65 39.05
N ALA A 133 -0.87 -22.14 39.43
CA ALA A 133 -1.59 -21.59 40.58
C ALA A 133 -1.75 -22.73 41.59
N VAL A 134 -1.43 -22.40 42.85
CA VAL A 134 -1.29 -23.25 44.05
C VAL A 134 -2.47 -24.19 44.29
#